data_AF-A0A5N6PRC2-F1
#
_entry.id   AF-A0A5N6PRC2-F1
#
_cell.length_a   1.000
_cell.length_b   1.000
_cell.length_c   1.000
_cell.angle_alpha   90.00
_cell.angle_beta   90.00
_cell.angle_gamma   90.00
#
_symmetry.space_group_name_H-M   'P 1'
#
loop_
_entity.id
_entity.type
_entity.pdbx_description
1 polymer ?
#
loop_
_entity_poly.entity_id
_entity_poly.type
_entity_poly.pdbx_seq_one_letter_code
_entity_poly.pdbx_strand_id
1 'polypeptide(L)'
;MGSRKNEQRLGITEPISLGGPTEYDVIKTNELEQFLVDAGLYETPEEAISREEVLGRLDQIVKIWVKKVSRAKGLNEQLVQEANAKIFTFGSYRLGVHGPGADIDTLCVGPRQVDRDEDFFGQLKEMLLEMSDVTDMHPVPDAHVPVLKFKLNGVSIDLLYARLSLWVIPDDLDVSQDSILQNADEKTVLSLNGCRVTDQILRLVPNIQNFRTTLRCMRFWAKRRGVYSNVAGFLGGINWALLVARICQLYPNALPNMLVSRFFRVYTQWRWPNPVMLCPIEEGSLGLQIWDPRRNPKDKYHLMPIITPAYPSMNSSYNVSSSTLRIMTEEFKRGHNICEAMVLKNGSWLELFEPYHFFEAYMNYLQIDVVAESDEDMMNWKGWVESRIRYLVLKIERDTLKMLQCHPHPGDFSDKSKPFHCSYFLGLQRKEGVPKKFDIRLTVDEFKANVGSYSSWKPGMDINVTHIKRRDVPAFVFPGGVRPTQPAKVSLETGAASSGVDGADGYTRKRKRDDNDDDAYAHELVKKDGFSMGGPSTVTPKRADQVTEVLDSEKSVMSGPYELDKALSKGTVKQVASSVLHVNRNLEELEHATRHQLIIIAVVVATATVSAISATTSCHQGY
;
A
#
# COMPACT_ATOMS: atom_id res chain seq x y z
N MET A 1 17.85 43.90 12.09
CA MET A 1 17.39 42.88 11.14
C MET A 1 17.34 41.56 11.88
N GLY A 2 16.14 41.08 12.22
CA GLY A 2 15.97 39.84 12.98
C GLY A 2 16.19 38.63 12.08
N SER A 3 17.06 37.72 12.52
CA SER A 3 17.32 36.43 11.89
C SER A 3 16.00 35.63 11.82
N ARG A 4 15.44 35.46 10.61
CA ARG A 4 14.37 34.49 10.39
C ARG A 4 14.99 33.11 10.63
N LYS A 5 14.53 32.39 11.65
CA LYS A 5 14.77 30.95 11.74
C LYS A 5 14.34 30.36 10.41
N ASN A 6 15.24 29.66 9.72
CA ASN A 6 14.91 28.86 8.54
C ASN A 6 13.85 27.84 8.98
N GLU A 7 12.57 28.14 8.74
CA GLU A 7 11.54 27.12 8.77
C GLU A 7 11.90 26.13 7.66
N GLN A 8 12.25 24.92 8.06
CA GLN A 8 12.65 23.85 7.15
C GLN A 8 11.47 23.56 6.24
N ARG A 9 11.59 23.95 4.96
CA ARG A 9 10.54 23.74 3.95
C ARG A 9 10.25 22.25 3.82
N LEU A 10 8.99 21.86 4.01
CA LEU A 10 8.53 20.50 3.77
C LEU A 10 8.11 20.34 2.31
N GLY A 11 8.73 19.41 1.59
CA GLY A 11 8.44 19.13 0.19
C GLY A 11 9.38 19.81 -0.81
N ILE A 12 9.23 19.42 -2.07
CA ILE A 12 10.04 19.92 -3.20
C ILE A 12 9.45 21.15 -3.91
N THR A 13 8.24 21.57 -3.54
CA THR A 13 7.53 22.74 -4.10
C THR A 13 6.92 23.58 -2.98
N GLU A 14 6.45 24.79 -3.32
CA GLU A 14 5.62 25.58 -2.40
C GLU A 14 4.29 24.85 -2.15
N PRO A 15 3.68 25.06 -0.96
CA PRO A 15 2.30 24.65 -0.71
C PRO A 15 1.35 25.28 -1.74
N ILE A 16 0.32 24.54 -2.15
CA ILE A 16 -0.74 25.07 -3.02
C ILE A 16 -1.62 26.04 -2.23
N SER A 17 -1.88 25.75 -0.95
CA SER A 17 -2.64 26.65 -0.09
C SER A 17 -2.18 26.54 1.36
N LEU A 18 -2.08 27.70 2.01
CA LEU A 18 -1.87 27.83 3.45
C LEU A 18 -3.19 28.13 4.19
N GLY A 19 -4.33 28.08 3.51
CA GLY A 19 -5.64 28.31 4.13
C GLY A 19 -5.92 27.31 5.24
N GLY A 20 -6.33 27.81 6.40
CA GLY A 20 -6.79 26.98 7.51
C GLY A 20 -8.22 26.45 7.30
N PRO A 21 -8.67 25.53 8.16
CA PRO A 21 -10.03 24.98 8.09
C PRO A 21 -11.07 26.00 8.54
N THR A 22 -12.28 25.88 7.98
CA THR A 22 -13.48 26.56 8.48
C THR A 22 -14.17 25.71 9.55
N GLU A 23 -15.16 26.27 10.27
CA GLU A 23 -15.99 25.48 11.20
C GLU A 23 -16.70 24.31 10.51
N TYR A 24 -17.12 24.50 9.25
CA TYR A 24 -17.69 23.42 8.45
C TYR A 24 -16.70 22.28 8.22
N ASP A 25 -15.42 22.58 7.96
CA ASP A 25 -14.38 21.57 7.78
C ASP A 25 -14.11 20.77 9.06
N VAL A 26 -14.19 21.42 10.22
CA VAL A 26 -14.09 20.76 11.52
C VAL A 26 -15.23 19.76 11.70
N ILE A 27 -16.48 20.18 11.45
CA ILE A 27 -17.65 19.30 11.54
C ILE A 27 -17.50 18.10 10.60
N LYS A 28 -17.12 18.33 9.33
CA LYS A 28 -16.93 17.25 8.36
C LYS A 28 -15.75 16.34 8.67
N THR A 29 -14.73 16.85 9.34
CA THR A 29 -13.63 16.01 9.86
C THR A 29 -14.13 15.10 10.97
N ASN A 30 -14.91 15.61 11.93
CA ASN A 30 -15.47 14.80 13.00
C ASN A 30 -16.41 13.71 12.46
N GLU A 31 -17.25 14.04 11.46
CA GLU A 31 -18.09 13.05 10.76
C GLU A 31 -17.25 11.95 10.10
N LEU A 32 -16.15 12.31 9.44
CA LEU A 32 -15.23 11.36 8.83
C LEU A 32 -14.56 10.47 9.90
N GLU A 33 -14.07 11.05 10.98
CA GLU A 33 -13.41 10.31 12.06
C GLU A 33 -14.38 9.31 12.71
N GLN A 34 -15.61 9.73 13.00
CA GLN A 34 -16.63 8.83 13.51
C GLN A 34 -16.92 7.68 12.54
N PHE A 35 -17.03 7.98 11.24
CA PHE A 35 -17.22 6.94 10.22
C PHE A 35 -16.07 5.93 10.19
N LEU A 36 -14.82 6.38 10.32
CA LEU A 36 -13.64 5.49 10.34
C LEU A 36 -13.61 4.61 11.60
N VAL A 37 -14.09 5.13 12.74
CA VAL A 37 -14.28 4.35 13.98
C VAL A 37 -15.36 3.30 13.78
N ASP A 38 -16.53 3.68 13.27
CA ASP A 38 -17.66 2.78 13.02
C ASP A 38 -17.31 1.69 12.00
N ALA A 39 -16.41 1.98 11.06
CA ALA A 39 -15.87 1.02 10.10
C ALA A 39 -14.85 0.04 10.71
N GLY A 40 -14.54 0.14 12.01
CA GLY A 40 -13.64 -0.78 12.73
C GLY A 40 -12.17 -0.63 12.33
N LEU A 41 -11.72 0.58 11.98
CA LEU A 41 -10.36 0.81 11.47
C LEU A 41 -9.32 1.15 12.54
N TYR A 42 -9.74 1.25 13.80
CA TYR A 42 -8.88 1.54 14.94
C TYR A 42 -8.77 0.29 15.81
N GLU A 43 -7.56 -0.01 16.26
CA GLU A 43 -7.32 -1.10 17.21
C GLU A 43 -7.92 -0.79 18.58
N THR A 44 -8.19 -1.84 19.35
CA THR A 44 -8.63 -1.68 20.75
C THR A 44 -7.41 -1.46 21.67
N PRO A 45 -7.60 -0.87 22.86
CA PRO A 45 -6.52 -0.72 23.84
C PRO A 45 -5.87 -2.05 24.24
N GLU A 46 -6.65 -3.12 24.32
CA GLU A 46 -6.17 -4.46 24.69
C GLU A 46 -5.26 -5.04 23.60
N GLU A 47 -5.63 -4.88 22.32
CA GLU A 47 -4.76 -5.26 21.20
C GLU A 47 -3.46 -4.45 21.20
N ALA A 48 -3.53 -3.15 21.49
CA ALA A 48 -2.34 -2.30 21.57
C ALA A 48 -1.36 -2.76 22.66
N ILE A 49 -1.87 -3.05 23.88
CA ILE A 49 -1.06 -3.59 24.98
C ILE A 49 -0.43 -4.93 24.58
N SER A 50 -1.23 -5.83 23.99
CA SER A 50 -0.73 -7.14 23.55
C SER A 50 0.42 -7.01 22.53
N ARG A 51 0.35 -6.07 21.59
CA ARG A 51 1.43 -5.80 20.63
C ARG A 51 2.69 -5.28 21.30
N GLU A 52 2.56 -4.40 22.30
CA GLU A 52 3.71 -3.89 23.07
C GLU A 52 4.40 -4.99 23.87
N GLU A 53 3.64 -5.87 24.53
CA GLU A 53 4.17 -7.03 25.25
C GLU A 53 4.91 -8.00 24.31
N VAL A 54 4.32 -8.27 23.15
CA VAL A 54 4.91 -9.11 22.10
C VAL A 54 6.23 -8.54 21.58
N LEU A 55 6.31 -7.22 21.36
CA LEU A 55 7.54 -6.54 20.96
C LEU A 55 8.62 -6.61 22.06
N GLY A 56 8.25 -6.39 23.32
CA GLY A 56 9.17 -6.52 24.45
C GLY A 56 9.73 -7.94 24.58
N ARG A 57 8.87 -8.96 24.39
CA ARG A 57 9.29 -10.35 24.38
C ARG A 57 10.21 -10.67 23.20
N LEU A 58 9.87 -10.20 22.00
CA LEU A 58 10.70 -10.40 20.80
C LEU A 58 12.09 -9.78 20.96
N ASP A 59 12.19 -8.57 21.54
CA ASP A 59 13.47 -7.90 21.82
C ASP A 59 14.37 -8.76 22.72
N GLN A 60 13.80 -9.39 23.75
CA GLN A 60 14.53 -10.31 24.63
C GLN A 60 15.00 -11.56 23.88
N ILE A 61 14.14 -12.15 23.05
CA ILE A 61 14.46 -13.35 22.25
C ILE A 61 15.67 -13.08 21.35
N VAL A 62 15.65 -11.98 20.57
CA VAL A 62 16.73 -11.70 19.63
C VAL A 62 18.06 -11.40 20.34
N LYS A 63 18.03 -10.78 21.52
CA LYS A 63 19.22 -10.55 22.35
C LYS A 63 19.82 -11.85 22.87
N ILE A 64 18.99 -12.76 23.38
CA ILE A 64 19.43 -14.08 23.84
C ILE A 64 20.02 -14.87 22.66
N TRP A 65 19.36 -14.84 21.51
CA TRP A 65 19.83 -15.49 20.29
C TRP A 65 21.20 -15.00 19.86
N VAL A 66 21.42 -13.68 19.74
CA VAL A 66 22.73 -13.15 19.32
C VAL A 66 23.85 -13.52 20.30
N LYS A 67 23.58 -13.60 21.61
CA LYS A 67 24.56 -14.09 22.60
C LYS A 67 24.89 -15.58 22.42
N LYS A 68 23.88 -16.42 22.15
CA LYS A 68 24.07 -17.85 21.85
C LYS A 68 24.92 -18.04 20.58
N VAL A 69 24.60 -17.35 19.49
CA VAL A 69 25.40 -17.37 18.25
C VAL A 69 26.83 -16.91 18.51
N SER A 70 27.00 -15.78 19.21
CA SER A 70 28.33 -15.22 19.50
C SER A 70 29.22 -16.19 20.28
N ARG A 71 28.64 -16.92 21.26
CA ARG A 71 29.35 -17.96 22.01
C ARG A 71 29.67 -19.17 21.13
N ALA A 72 28.73 -19.63 20.31
CA ALA A 72 28.93 -20.76 19.40
C ALA A 72 30.05 -20.50 18.37
N LYS A 73 30.22 -19.24 17.96
CA LYS A 73 31.31 -18.80 17.07
C LYS A 73 32.65 -18.55 17.78
N GLY A 74 32.76 -18.88 19.07
CA GLY A 74 34.01 -18.82 19.83
C GLY A 74 34.48 -17.42 20.21
N LEU A 75 33.59 -16.43 20.24
CA LEU A 75 33.92 -15.10 20.78
C LEU A 75 34.18 -15.18 22.29
N ASN A 76 35.07 -14.31 22.79
CA ASN A 76 35.38 -14.26 24.21
C ASN A 76 34.16 -13.82 25.04
N GLU A 77 34.14 -14.17 26.34
CA GLU A 77 32.98 -13.91 27.19
C GLU A 77 32.65 -12.42 27.36
N GLN A 78 33.64 -11.51 27.26
CA GLN A 78 33.37 -10.07 27.28
C GLN A 78 32.53 -9.66 26.06
N LEU A 79 32.95 -10.04 24.85
CA LEU A 79 32.22 -9.75 23.62
C LEU A 79 30.85 -10.45 23.61
N VAL A 80 30.73 -11.64 24.18
CA VAL A 80 29.44 -12.34 24.31
C VAL A 80 28.51 -11.59 25.28
N GLN A 81 29.03 -11.02 26.37
CA GLN A 81 28.21 -10.23 27.30
C GLN A 81 27.72 -8.92 26.66
N GLU A 82 28.59 -8.26 25.89
CA GLU A 82 28.30 -7.03 25.16
C GLU A 82 27.48 -7.26 23.87
N ALA A 83 27.46 -8.48 23.33
CA ALA A 83 26.73 -8.80 22.11
C ALA A 83 25.23 -8.47 22.26
N ASN A 84 24.72 -7.73 21.29
CA ASN A 84 23.39 -7.14 21.33
C ASN A 84 22.72 -7.20 19.95
N ALA A 85 21.39 -7.19 19.95
CA ALA A 85 20.56 -6.98 18.79
C ALA A 85 19.45 -6.01 19.15
N LYS A 86 18.95 -5.27 18.16
CA LYS A 86 17.82 -4.35 18.34
C LYS A 86 16.73 -4.65 17.34
N ILE A 87 15.49 -4.56 17.80
CA ILE A 87 14.33 -4.56 16.91
C ILE A 87 13.86 -3.13 16.63
N PHE A 88 13.38 -2.91 15.41
CA PHE A 88 12.77 -1.66 14.97
C PHE A 88 11.46 -1.99 14.26
N THR A 89 10.39 -1.27 14.57
CA THR A 89 9.15 -1.41 13.83
C THR A 89 9.14 -0.49 12.62
N PHE A 90 8.47 -0.92 11.56
CA PHE A 90 8.23 -0.09 10.38
C PHE A 90 6.81 -0.32 9.85
N GLY A 91 6.56 0.10 8.61
CA GLY A 91 5.28 -0.16 7.95
C GLY A 91 4.09 0.47 8.68
N SER A 92 2.95 -0.19 8.63
CA SER A 92 1.68 0.41 9.05
C SER A 92 1.56 0.60 10.56
N TYR A 93 2.17 -0.29 11.34
CA TYR A 93 2.23 -0.21 12.80
C TYR A 93 3.04 1.03 13.25
N ARG A 94 4.26 1.19 12.73
CA ARG A 94 5.10 2.35 13.06
C ARG A 94 4.52 3.68 12.58
N LEU A 95 3.84 3.69 11.43
CA LEU A 95 3.10 4.86 10.96
C LEU A 95 1.89 5.19 11.85
N GLY A 96 1.44 4.26 12.70
CA GLY A 96 0.28 4.41 13.56
C GLY A 96 -1.02 4.49 12.77
N VAL A 97 -1.14 3.64 11.72
CA VAL A 97 -2.33 3.53 10.85
C VAL A 97 -2.76 2.08 10.63
N HIS A 98 -2.19 1.14 11.37
CA HIS A 98 -2.64 -0.25 11.42
C HIS A 98 -4.06 -0.34 11.99
N GLY A 99 -4.75 -1.42 11.65
CA GLY A 99 -6.07 -1.75 12.17
C GLY A 99 -6.05 -3.07 12.94
N PRO A 100 -7.22 -3.50 13.45
CA PRO A 100 -7.35 -4.77 14.16
C PRO A 100 -6.79 -5.95 13.36
N GLY A 101 -6.10 -6.85 14.04
CA GLY A 101 -5.50 -8.05 13.42
C GLY A 101 -4.38 -7.80 12.39
N ALA A 102 -3.91 -6.56 12.19
CA ALA A 102 -2.77 -6.29 11.31
C ALA A 102 -1.48 -6.97 11.82
N ASP A 103 -0.54 -7.24 10.94
CA ASP A 103 0.81 -7.70 11.27
C ASP A 103 1.67 -6.56 11.87
N ILE A 104 2.75 -6.96 12.55
CA ILE A 104 3.83 -6.04 12.95
C ILE A 104 5.05 -6.29 12.08
N ASP A 105 5.26 -5.38 11.12
CA ASP A 105 6.50 -5.26 10.36
C ASP A 105 7.67 -4.91 11.29
N THR A 106 8.60 -5.85 11.50
CA THR A 106 9.71 -5.72 12.44
C THR A 106 11.05 -6.00 11.77
N LEU A 107 12.05 -5.17 12.03
CA LEU A 107 13.43 -5.35 11.59
C LEU A 107 14.30 -5.72 12.78
N CYS A 108 14.94 -6.89 12.75
CA CYS A 108 16.03 -7.23 13.66
C CYS A 108 17.37 -6.77 13.07
N VAL A 109 18.10 -5.97 13.83
CA VAL A 109 19.45 -5.50 13.50
C VAL A 109 20.45 -6.24 14.37
N GLY A 110 21.35 -6.99 13.73
CA GLY A 110 22.35 -7.81 14.41
C GLY A 110 23.79 -7.48 13.98
N PRO A 111 24.78 -7.94 14.77
CA PRO A 111 26.19 -7.65 14.54
C PRO A 111 26.80 -8.54 13.44
N ARG A 112 27.99 -8.17 12.96
CA ARG A 112 28.66 -8.76 11.79
C ARG A 112 28.85 -10.27 11.84
N GLN A 113 29.03 -10.82 13.04
CA GLN A 113 29.27 -12.24 13.25
C GLN A 113 28.02 -13.09 13.10
N VAL A 114 26.82 -12.51 13.09
CA VAL A 114 25.55 -13.24 12.97
C VAL A 114 25.11 -13.23 11.52
N ASP A 115 25.01 -14.41 10.91
CA ASP A 115 24.71 -14.60 9.50
C ASP A 115 23.20 -14.72 9.24
N ARG A 116 22.77 -14.33 8.04
CA ARG A 116 21.35 -14.37 7.68
C ARG A 116 20.84 -15.80 7.44
N ASP A 117 21.61 -16.61 6.73
CA ASP A 117 21.13 -17.91 6.27
C ASP A 117 21.34 -18.95 7.37
N GLU A 118 22.54 -18.99 7.96
CA GLU A 118 22.88 -19.97 9.01
C GLU A 118 22.23 -19.62 10.37
N ASP A 119 22.28 -18.36 10.79
CA ASP A 119 21.87 -17.99 12.15
C ASP A 119 20.43 -17.46 12.22
N PHE A 120 20.01 -16.59 11.30
CA PHE A 120 18.66 -16.00 11.33
C PHE A 120 17.60 -16.97 10.78
N PHE A 121 17.80 -17.56 9.60
CA PHE A 121 16.89 -18.57 9.06
C PHE A 121 17.13 -19.99 9.60
N GLY A 122 18.28 -20.24 10.21
CA GLY A 122 18.58 -21.48 10.93
C GLY A 122 18.31 -21.35 12.43
N GLN A 123 19.31 -20.93 13.21
CA GLN A 123 19.26 -21.02 14.68
C GLN A 123 18.12 -20.22 15.33
N LEU A 124 17.81 -19.00 14.89
CA LEU A 124 16.70 -18.22 15.45
C LEU A 124 15.36 -18.87 15.14
N LYS A 125 15.16 -19.33 13.89
CA LYS A 125 13.96 -20.06 13.48
C LYS A 125 13.75 -21.30 14.36
N GLU A 126 14.78 -22.11 14.57
CA GLU A 126 14.72 -23.29 15.44
C GLU A 126 14.37 -22.91 16.88
N MET A 127 15.03 -21.89 17.43
CA MET A 127 14.72 -21.38 18.77
C MET A 127 13.28 -20.90 18.90
N LEU A 128 12.73 -20.25 17.87
CA LEU A 128 11.33 -19.82 17.84
C LEU A 128 10.38 -21.02 17.75
N LEU A 129 10.71 -22.06 16.97
CA LEU A 129 9.89 -23.27 16.85
C LEU A 129 9.79 -24.08 18.15
N GLU A 130 10.79 -23.98 19.04
CA GLU A 130 10.78 -24.62 20.36
C GLU A 130 9.85 -23.90 21.37
N MET A 131 9.40 -22.68 21.05
CA MET A 131 8.57 -21.87 21.94
C MET A 131 7.08 -22.19 21.74
N SER A 132 6.37 -22.52 22.83
CA SER A 132 4.95 -22.89 22.77
C SER A 132 4.01 -21.74 22.37
N ASP A 133 4.46 -20.51 22.50
CA ASP A 133 3.73 -19.30 22.12
C ASP A 133 3.99 -18.84 20.69
N VAL A 134 4.88 -19.51 19.96
CA VAL A 134 5.12 -19.29 18.54
C VAL A 134 4.28 -20.27 17.73
N THR A 135 3.51 -19.75 16.78
CA THR A 135 2.67 -20.53 15.86
C THR A 135 2.82 -20.00 14.43
N ASP A 136 2.29 -20.72 13.45
CA ASP A 136 2.25 -20.29 12.04
C ASP A 136 3.61 -19.87 11.45
N MET A 137 4.69 -20.60 11.79
CA MET A 137 6.03 -20.32 11.30
C MET A 137 6.15 -20.54 9.77
N HIS A 138 6.53 -19.48 9.05
CA HIS A 138 6.68 -19.47 7.59
C HIS A 138 7.93 -18.65 7.18
N PRO A 139 9.09 -19.29 6.98
CA PRO A 139 10.29 -18.61 6.51
C PRO A 139 10.27 -18.42 4.99
N VAL A 140 10.66 -17.23 4.51
CA VAL A 140 10.73 -16.90 3.07
C VAL A 140 12.10 -16.30 2.72
N PRO A 141 13.18 -17.12 2.69
CA PRO A 141 14.54 -16.64 2.44
C PRO A 141 14.75 -16.10 1.01
N ASP A 142 14.05 -16.67 0.03
CA ASP A 142 14.22 -16.33 -1.40
C ASP A 142 13.42 -15.09 -1.85
N ALA A 143 12.69 -14.44 -0.93
CA ALA A 143 11.97 -13.23 -1.23
C ALA A 143 12.90 -12.07 -1.64
N HIS A 144 12.35 -11.06 -2.32
CA HIS A 144 13.10 -9.85 -2.65
C HIS A 144 13.71 -9.21 -1.39
N VAL A 145 12.92 -9.16 -0.32
CA VAL A 145 13.37 -8.86 1.05
C VAL A 145 13.10 -10.12 1.90
N PRO A 146 14.14 -10.87 2.32
CA PRO A 146 13.99 -12.08 3.09
C PRO A 146 13.29 -11.81 4.43
N VAL A 147 12.30 -12.63 4.76
CA VAL A 147 11.42 -12.44 5.93
C VAL A 147 11.12 -13.77 6.62
N LEU A 148 11.03 -13.73 7.94
CA LEU A 148 10.51 -14.81 8.77
C LEU A 148 9.15 -14.38 9.33
N LYS A 149 8.08 -15.07 8.90
CA LYS A 149 6.70 -14.77 9.31
C LYS A 149 6.25 -15.77 10.35
N PHE A 150 5.61 -15.31 11.41
CA PHE A 150 5.09 -16.18 12.48
C PHE A 150 4.08 -15.42 13.33
N LYS A 151 3.38 -16.13 14.21
CA LYS A 151 2.59 -15.53 15.28
C LYS A 151 3.27 -15.74 16.63
N LEU A 152 3.40 -14.68 17.42
CA LEU A 152 3.90 -14.71 18.79
C LEU A 152 2.77 -14.28 19.73
N ASN A 153 2.36 -15.14 20.66
CA ASN A 153 1.17 -14.91 21.49
C ASN A 153 -0.08 -14.51 20.66
N GLY A 154 -0.23 -15.10 19.46
CA GLY A 154 -1.35 -14.81 18.54
C GLY A 154 -1.20 -13.54 17.68
N VAL A 155 -0.20 -12.68 17.93
CA VAL A 155 0.09 -11.49 17.12
C VAL A 155 0.98 -11.88 15.94
N SER A 156 0.58 -11.53 14.72
CA SER A 156 1.36 -11.81 13.50
C SER A 156 2.56 -10.86 13.39
N ILE A 157 3.74 -11.41 13.15
CA ILE A 157 5.02 -10.70 13.03
C ILE A 157 5.66 -11.07 11.70
N ASP A 158 6.06 -10.03 10.96
CA ASP A 158 6.93 -10.14 9.79
C ASP A 158 8.32 -9.66 10.21
N LEU A 159 9.24 -10.58 10.49
CA LEU A 159 10.58 -10.28 10.98
C LEU A 159 11.60 -10.28 9.83
N LEU A 160 12.18 -9.12 9.55
CA LEU A 160 13.31 -8.93 8.65
C LEU A 160 14.63 -8.97 9.43
N TYR A 161 15.73 -9.19 8.70
CA TYR A 161 17.07 -9.14 9.27
C TYR A 161 18.02 -8.22 8.50
N ALA A 162 18.75 -7.39 9.25
CA ALA A 162 19.82 -6.53 8.77
C ALA A 162 21.10 -6.80 9.57
N ARG A 163 22.15 -7.22 8.86
CA ARG A 163 23.46 -7.49 9.45
C ARG A 163 24.37 -6.30 9.25
N LEU A 164 24.78 -5.65 10.35
CA LEU A 164 25.68 -4.50 10.28
C LEU A 164 27.14 -4.91 10.40
N SER A 165 28.03 -4.10 9.83
CA SER A 165 29.48 -4.28 9.95
C SER A 165 30.04 -3.85 11.32
N LEU A 166 29.29 -4.10 12.40
CA LEU A 166 29.61 -3.77 13.79
C LEU A 166 29.74 -5.05 14.60
N TRP A 167 30.70 -5.12 15.53
CA TRP A 167 30.86 -6.26 16.45
C TRP A 167 29.79 -6.29 17.55
N VAL A 168 29.36 -5.10 17.98
CA VAL A 168 28.34 -4.88 19.01
C VAL A 168 27.35 -3.86 18.47
N ILE A 169 26.06 -4.12 18.64
CA ILE A 169 24.99 -3.19 18.26
C ILE A 169 24.76 -2.21 19.43
N PRO A 170 24.95 -0.90 19.22
CA PRO A 170 24.81 0.08 20.30
C PRO A 170 23.33 0.30 20.65
N ASP A 171 23.06 0.60 21.92
CA ASP A 171 21.69 0.82 22.40
C ASP A 171 21.05 2.09 21.84
N ASP A 172 21.84 3.08 21.44
CA ASP A 172 21.41 4.34 20.83
C ASP A 172 21.45 4.32 19.29
N LEU A 173 21.56 3.14 18.67
CA LEU A 173 21.61 2.99 17.22
C LEU A 173 20.46 3.73 16.50
N ASP A 174 20.82 4.68 15.64
CA ASP A 174 19.91 5.38 14.74
C ASP A 174 20.00 4.81 13.32
N VAL A 175 18.99 4.04 12.91
CA VAL A 175 18.91 3.43 11.57
C VAL A 175 18.63 4.46 10.47
N SER A 176 18.27 5.70 10.81
CA SER A 176 17.96 6.74 9.82
C SER A 176 19.19 7.37 9.16
N GLN A 177 20.39 7.16 9.71
CA GLN A 177 21.65 7.70 9.18
C GLN A 177 22.17 6.87 8.00
N ASP A 178 22.64 7.50 6.93
CA ASP A 178 23.16 6.80 5.73
C ASP A 178 24.39 5.94 6.01
N SER A 179 25.19 6.28 7.04
CA SER A 179 26.37 5.52 7.46
C SER A 179 26.04 4.07 7.84
N ILE A 180 24.80 3.78 8.24
CA ILE A 180 24.33 2.43 8.57
C ILE A 180 24.41 1.46 7.38
N LEU A 181 24.40 1.99 6.16
CA LEU A 181 24.46 1.22 4.92
C LEU A 181 25.89 0.89 4.49
N GLN A 182 26.90 1.39 5.21
CA GLN A 182 28.30 1.17 4.84
C GLN A 182 28.66 -0.33 4.95
N ASN A 183 29.18 -0.89 3.86
CA ASN A 183 29.51 -2.31 3.72
C ASN A 183 28.32 -3.27 3.95
N ALA A 184 27.08 -2.76 3.85
CA ALA A 184 25.89 -3.60 3.89
C ALA A 184 25.71 -4.32 2.54
N ASP A 185 25.34 -5.60 2.59
CA ASP A 185 24.90 -6.34 1.40
C ASP A 185 23.52 -5.85 0.91
N GLU A 186 23.19 -6.13 -0.34
CA GLU A 186 21.95 -5.67 -0.98
C GLU A 186 20.69 -6.02 -0.16
N LYS A 187 20.62 -7.24 0.40
CA LYS A 187 19.47 -7.66 1.22
C LYS A 187 19.39 -6.88 2.52
N THR A 188 20.52 -6.61 3.18
CA THR A 188 20.56 -5.73 4.37
C THR A 188 20.10 -4.31 4.05
N VAL A 189 20.54 -3.73 2.92
CA VAL A 189 20.08 -2.38 2.49
C VAL A 189 18.57 -2.37 2.27
N LEU A 190 18.02 -3.38 1.60
CA LEU A 190 16.57 -3.50 1.39
C LEU A 190 15.79 -3.64 2.70
N SER A 191 16.28 -4.45 3.66
CA SER A 191 15.66 -4.63 4.98
C SER A 191 15.67 -3.32 5.80
N LEU A 192 16.78 -2.56 5.78
CA LEU A 192 16.90 -1.29 6.49
C LEU A 192 16.00 -0.19 5.91
N ASN A 193 15.75 -0.23 4.60
CA ASN A 193 14.96 0.79 3.91
C ASN A 193 13.52 0.88 4.42
N GLY A 194 12.93 -0.21 4.92
CA GLY A 194 11.59 -0.19 5.52
C GLY A 194 11.49 0.83 6.67
N CYS A 195 12.37 0.71 7.66
CA CYS A 195 12.43 1.63 8.80
C CYS A 195 12.78 3.06 8.37
N ARG A 196 13.83 3.19 7.54
CA ARG A 196 14.34 4.50 7.08
C ARG A 196 13.26 5.30 6.36
N VAL A 197 12.51 4.66 5.46
CA VAL A 197 11.44 5.31 4.70
C VAL A 197 10.29 5.72 5.62
N THR A 198 9.84 4.83 6.51
CA THR A 198 8.73 5.14 7.43
C THR A 198 9.04 6.35 8.32
N ASP A 199 10.23 6.39 8.92
CA ASP A 199 10.63 7.51 9.78
C ASP A 199 10.80 8.81 8.97
N GLN A 200 11.31 8.74 7.73
CA GLN A 200 11.39 9.91 6.85
C GLN A 200 10.00 10.45 6.49
N ILE A 201 9.01 9.60 6.22
CA ILE A 201 7.63 10.05 5.98
C ILE A 201 7.10 10.86 7.17
N LEU A 202 7.28 10.37 8.39
CA LEU A 202 6.81 11.04 9.60
C LEU A 202 7.52 12.39 9.85
N ARG A 203 8.79 12.52 9.46
CA ARG A 203 9.56 13.78 9.51
C ARG A 203 9.15 14.78 8.42
N LEU A 204 8.59 14.29 7.31
CA LEU A 204 8.30 15.09 6.11
C LEU A 204 6.85 15.55 5.99
N VAL A 205 6.00 15.26 6.98
CA VAL A 205 4.60 15.73 7.05
C VAL A 205 4.45 16.86 8.07
N PRO A 206 3.64 17.90 7.78
CA PRO A 206 3.45 19.04 8.67
C PRO A 206 2.64 18.71 9.93
N ASN A 207 1.72 17.75 9.84
CA ASN A 207 0.90 17.30 10.96
C ASN A 207 0.72 15.78 10.88
N ILE A 208 1.32 15.06 11.84
CA ILE A 208 1.32 13.59 11.87
C ILE A 208 -0.11 13.04 12.09
N GLN A 209 -0.92 13.68 12.92
CA GLN A 209 -2.26 13.18 13.22
C GLN A 209 -3.19 13.31 12.01
N ASN A 210 -3.18 14.47 11.34
CA ASN A 210 -3.98 14.67 10.12
C ASN A 210 -3.52 13.71 9.01
N PHE A 211 -2.20 13.49 8.88
CA PHE A 211 -1.65 12.49 7.98
C PHE A 211 -2.17 11.08 8.29
N ARG A 212 -2.14 10.66 9.56
CA ARG A 212 -2.61 9.33 9.99
C ARG A 212 -4.09 9.10 9.69
N THR A 213 -4.97 10.03 10.08
CA THR A 213 -6.41 9.93 9.82
C THR A 213 -6.69 9.88 8.30
N THR A 214 -6.05 10.75 7.52
CA THR A 214 -6.18 10.75 6.06
C THR A 214 -5.68 9.45 5.45
N LEU A 215 -4.54 8.92 5.90
CA LEU A 215 -3.99 7.67 5.38
C LEU A 215 -4.87 6.47 5.73
N ARG A 216 -5.45 6.40 6.92
CA ARG A 216 -6.46 5.36 7.27
C ARG A 216 -7.63 5.41 6.30
N CYS A 217 -8.21 6.59 6.09
CA CYS A 217 -9.30 6.82 5.14
C CYS A 217 -8.94 6.35 3.72
N MET A 218 -7.79 6.79 3.20
CA MET A 218 -7.38 6.46 1.83
C MET A 218 -7.04 4.98 1.65
N ARG A 219 -6.48 4.31 2.67
CA ARG A 219 -6.26 2.85 2.65
C ARG A 219 -7.57 2.10 2.63
N PHE A 220 -8.55 2.51 3.45
CA PHE A 220 -9.87 1.90 3.46
C PHE A 220 -10.58 2.07 2.12
N TRP A 221 -10.58 3.28 1.58
CA TRP A 221 -11.08 3.57 0.22
C TRP A 221 -10.41 2.67 -0.82
N ALA A 222 -9.08 2.61 -0.87
CA ALA A 222 -8.34 1.84 -1.86
C ALA A 222 -8.68 0.34 -1.80
N LYS A 223 -8.83 -0.22 -0.60
CA LYS A 223 -9.28 -1.61 -0.40
C LYS A 223 -10.70 -1.83 -0.93
N ARG A 224 -11.65 -0.94 -0.57
CA ARG A 224 -13.04 -1.02 -1.02
C ARG A 224 -13.17 -0.90 -2.54
N ARG A 225 -12.33 -0.07 -3.16
CA ARG A 225 -12.31 0.16 -4.60
C ARG A 225 -11.45 -0.84 -5.39
N GLY A 226 -10.83 -1.81 -4.73
CA GLY A 226 -10.05 -2.86 -5.41
C GLY A 226 -8.74 -2.36 -6.02
N VAL A 227 -8.15 -1.29 -5.49
CA VAL A 227 -6.89 -0.70 -5.98
C VAL A 227 -5.76 -0.77 -4.93
N TYR A 228 -5.87 -1.70 -3.97
CA TYR A 228 -4.89 -1.93 -2.91
C TYR A 228 -4.23 -3.32 -3.04
N SER A 229 -3.15 -3.43 -3.81
CA SER A 229 -2.26 -4.61 -3.86
C SER A 229 -1.04 -4.33 -4.76
N ASN A 230 0.15 -4.23 -4.17
CA ASN A 230 1.38 -4.03 -4.94
C ASN A 230 1.70 -5.25 -5.83
N VAL A 231 1.38 -6.46 -5.37
CA VAL A 231 1.65 -7.70 -6.10
C VAL A 231 0.78 -7.81 -7.35
N ALA A 232 -0.48 -7.36 -7.28
CA ALA A 232 -1.39 -7.28 -8.43
C ALA A 232 -1.08 -6.10 -9.38
N GLY A 233 -0.06 -5.29 -9.10
CA GLY A 233 0.30 -4.12 -9.92
C GLY A 233 -0.47 -2.84 -9.59
N PHE A 234 -1.18 -2.79 -8.46
CA PHE A 234 -1.72 -1.58 -7.87
C PHE A 234 -0.78 -1.01 -6.79
N LEU A 235 -1.29 -0.15 -5.92
CA LEU A 235 -0.52 0.48 -4.85
C LEU A 235 -0.65 -0.29 -3.54
N GLY A 236 0.48 -0.55 -2.89
CA GLY A 236 0.58 -1.07 -1.53
C GLY A 236 0.60 0.03 -0.47
N GLY A 237 0.67 -0.37 0.81
CA GLY A 237 0.58 0.56 1.95
C GLY A 237 1.57 1.72 1.89
N ILE A 238 2.83 1.45 1.50
CA ILE A 238 3.85 2.50 1.42
C ILE A 238 3.58 3.52 0.32
N ASN A 239 3.04 3.08 -0.82
CA ASN A 239 2.71 3.98 -1.92
C ASN A 239 1.61 4.96 -1.49
N TRP A 240 0.55 4.47 -0.83
CA TRP A 240 -0.52 5.32 -0.30
C TRP A 240 0.01 6.30 0.76
N ALA A 241 0.92 5.86 1.63
CA ALA A 241 1.56 6.74 2.62
C ALA A 241 2.33 7.89 1.94
N LEU A 242 3.14 7.60 0.91
CA LEU A 242 3.87 8.60 0.16
C LEU A 242 2.93 9.56 -0.58
N LEU A 243 1.87 9.05 -1.22
CA LEU A 243 0.90 9.89 -1.91
C LEU A 243 0.16 10.83 -0.95
N VAL A 244 -0.28 10.33 0.22
CA VAL A 244 -0.97 11.14 1.24
C VAL A 244 -0.01 12.16 1.87
N ALA A 245 1.21 11.76 2.21
CA ALA A 245 2.23 12.65 2.76
C ALA A 245 2.50 13.83 1.80
N ARG A 246 2.53 13.59 0.49
CA ARG A 246 2.68 14.66 -0.49
C ARG A 246 1.51 15.65 -0.47
N ILE A 247 0.29 15.18 -0.29
CA ILE A 247 -0.88 16.06 -0.14
C ILE A 247 -0.79 16.88 1.13
N CYS A 248 -0.35 16.30 2.24
CA CYS A 248 -0.11 17.05 3.48
C CYS A 248 0.92 18.17 3.29
N GLN A 249 2.01 17.93 2.54
CA GLN A 249 2.99 18.98 2.21
C GLN A 249 2.39 20.12 1.36
N LEU A 250 1.48 19.80 0.44
CA LEU A 250 0.83 20.79 -0.42
C LEU A 250 -0.25 21.61 0.30
N TYR A 251 -0.81 21.09 1.39
CA TYR A 251 -1.89 21.70 2.18
C TYR A 251 -1.61 21.57 3.69
N PRO A 252 -0.58 22.26 4.23
CA PRO A 252 -0.06 21.99 5.57
C PRO A 252 -1.04 22.28 6.71
N ASN A 253 -2.00 23.17 6.49
CA ASN A 253 -2.98 23.58 7.49
C ASN A 253 -4.35 22.88 7.33
N ALA A 254 -4.48 21.95 6.38
CA ALA A 254 -5.76 21.29 6.09
C ALA A 254 -6.07 20.15 7.07
N LEU A 255 -7.36 19.98 7.36
CA LEU A 255 -7.89 18.85 8.15
C LEU A 255 -8.12 17.61 7.27
N PRO A 256 -8.28 16.40 7.85
CA PRO A 256 -8.47 15.15 7.12
C PRO A 256 -9.56 15.19 6.03
N ASN A 257 -10.74 15.78 6.28
CA ASN A 257 -11.80 15.87 5.28
C ASN A 257 -11.34 16.62 4.01
N MET A 258 -10.62 17.73 4.21
CA MET A 258 -10.06 18.56 3.14
C MET A 258 -8.95 17.79 2.42
N LEU A 259 -8.04 17.15 3.17
CA LEU A 259 -6.92 16.39 2.61
C LEU A 259 -7.41 15.24 1.69
N VAL A 260 -8.49 14.53 2.06
CA VAL A 260 -9.11 13.52 1.20
C VAL A 260 -9.62 14.12 -0.11
N SER A 261 -10.35 15.25 -0.05
CA SER A 261 -10.83 15.94 -1.25
C SER A 261 -9.67 16.44 -2.14
N ARG A 262 -8.63 17.03 -1.52
CA ARG A 262 -7.43 17.50 -2.23
C ARG A 262 -6.62 16.36 -2.83
N PHE A 263 -6.57 15.19 -2.19
CA PHE A 263 -5.94 14.00 -2.74
C PHE A 263 -6.50 13.67 -4.12
N PHE A 264 -7.82 13.53 -4.22
CA PHE A 264 -8.46 13.19 -5.49
C PHE A 264 -8.30 14.27 -6.55
N ARG A 265 -8.44 15.55 -6.16
CA ARG A 265 -8.22 16.68 -7.07
C ARG A 265 -6.82 16.67 -7.67
N VAL A 266 -5.79 16.55 -6.82
CA VAL A 266 -4.38 16.57 -7.25
C VAL A 266 -4.06 15.37 -8.13
N TYR A 267 -4.40 14.15 -7.72
CA TYR A 267 -4.01 12.95 -8.47
C TYR A 267 -4.87 12.67 -9.71
N THR A 268 -6.05 13.28 -9.82
CA THR A 268 -6.81 13.31 -11.08
C THR A 268 -6.12 14.17 -12.14
N GLN A 269 -5.44 15.24 -11.72
CA GLN A 269 -4.76 16.19 -12.60
C GLN A 269 -3.26 15.90 -12.76
N TRP A 270 -2.74 14.92 -12.02
CA TRP A 270 -1.32 14.58 -12.04
C TRP A 270 -0.90 14.02 -13.40
N ARG A 271 0.12 14.65 -14.00
CA ARG A 271 0.64 14.27 -15.33
C ARG A 271 1.65 13.15 -15.20
N TRP A 272 1.18 11.90 -15.10
CA TRP A 272 2.05 10.72 -15.16
C TRP A 272 2.82 10.68 -16.51
N PRO A 273 4.11 10.30 -16.51
CA PRO A 273 4.88 9.66 -15.44
C PRO A 273 5.72 10.63 -14.59
N ASN A 274 5.32 11.89 -14.40
CA ASN A 274 6.04 12.78 -13.47
C ASN A 274 6.08 12.16 -12.06
N PRO A 275 7.25 12.11 -11.38
CA PRO A 275 7.39 11.39 -10.13
C PRO A 275 6.80 12.15 -8.94
N VAL A 276 6.16 11.42 -8.04
CA VAL A 276 5.80 11.92 -6.71
C VAL A 276 7.01 11.78 -5.81
N MET A 277 7.49 12.89 -5.26
CA MET A 277 8.65 12.95 -4.36
C MET A 277 8.32 13.81 -3.13
N LEU A 278 8.76 13.37 -1.95
CA LEU A 278 8.57 14.10 -0.69
C LEU A 278 9.75 15.03 -0.36
N CYS A 279 10.93 14.72 -0.88
CA CYS A 279 12.16 15.49 -0.75
C CYS A 279 12.98 15.36 -2.05
N PRO A 280 13.99 16.22 -2.28
CA PRO A 280 14.94 16.04 -3.37
C PRO A 280 15.66 14.68 -3.24
N ILE A 281 15.97 14.05 -4.37
CA ILE A 281 16.80 12.85 -4.38
C ILE A 281 18.25 13.29 -4.14
N GLU A 282 18.83 12.82 -3.04
CA GLU A 282 20.22 13.09 -2.69
C GLU A 282 21.13 11.99 -3.26
N GLU A 283 22.23 12.41 -3.90
CA GLU A 283 23.29 11.49 -4.30
C GLU A 283 24.13 11.15 -3.06
N GLY A 284 23.80 10.04 -2.40
CA GLY A 284 24.56 9.56 -1.24
C GLY A 284 25.99 9.12 -1.60
N SER A 285 26.87 9.08 -0.59
CA SER A 285 28.32 8.83 -0.76
C SER A 285 28.71 7.37 -1.05
N LEU A 286 27.76 6.43 -0.90
CA LEU A 286 28.03 4.99 -0.97
C LEU A 286 27.90 4.41 -2.38
N GLY A 287 27.56 5.22 -3.38
CA GLY A 287 27.45 4.77 -4.78
C GLY A 287 26.31 3.76 -5.05
N LEU A 288 25.39 3.58 -4.10
CA LEU A 288 24.21 2.72 -4.29
C LEU A 288 23.32 3.25 -5.42
N GLN A 289 22.68 2.33 -6.14
CA GLN A 289 21.81 2.69 -7.25
C GLN A 289 20.57 3.44 -6.74
N ILE A 290 20.42 4.68 -7.21
CA ILE A 290 19.23 5.50 -6.97
C ILE A 290 18.34 5.51 -8.22
N TRP A 291 17.05 5.73 -8.02
CA TRP A 291 16.12 5.97 -9.12
C TRP A 291 16.48 7.28 -9.82
N ASP A 292 16.90 7.18 -11.08
CA ASP A 292 17.14 8.35 -11.93
C ASP A 292 16.89 7.99 -13.41
N PRO A 293 15.75 8.41 -13.99
CA PRO A 293 15.43 8.12 -15.38
C PRO A 293 16.40 8.74 -16.39
N ARG A 294 17.26 9.68 -15.99
CA ARG A 294 18.29 10.26 -16.87
C ARG A 294 19.50 9.33 -16.99
N ARG A 295 19.82 8.59 -15.91
CA ARG A 295 21.00 7.72 -15.80
C ARG A 295 20.67 6.26 -16.11
N ASN A 296 19.50 5.78 -15.70
CA ASN A 296 19.10 4.39 -15.85
C ASN A 296 17.95 4.25 -16.87
N PRO A 297 18.17 3.61 -18.04
CA PRO A 297 17.13 3.42 -19.05
C PRO A 297 15.89 2.67 -18.54
N LYS A 298 16.02 1.75 -17.58
CA LYS A 298 14.88 1.00 -17.03
C LYS A 298 13.87 1.93 -16.34
N ASP A 299 14.37 2.95 -15.65
CA ASP A 299 13.56 3.90 -14.90
C ASP A 299 12.69 4.78 -15.81
N LYS A 300 13.09 4.97 -17.08
CA LYS A 300 12.31 5.73 -18.08
C LYS A 300 10.98 5.07 -18.43
N TYR A 301 10.85 3.76 -18.22
CA TYR A 301 9.65 3.00 -18.56
C TYR A 301 8.65 2.92 -17.40
N HIS A 302 8.96 3.48 -16.22
CA HIS A 302 8.04 3.53 -15.09
C HIS A 302 6.84 4.45 -15.39
N LEU A 303 5.63 3.92 -15.19
CA LEU A 303 4.39 4.59 -15.59
C LEU A 303 3.83 5.52 -14.52
N MET A 304 4.00 5.17 -13.24
CA MET A 304 3.48 5.93 -12.09
C MET A 304 4.54 6.01 -10.98
N PRO A 305 5.67 6.69 -11.19
CA PRO A 305 6.77 6.67 -10.22
C PRO A 305 6.41 7.38 -8.91
N ILE A 306 6.54 6.66 -7.80
CA ILE A 306 6.34 7.17 -6.43
C ILE A 306 7.62 6.86 -5.65
N ILE A 307 8.41 7.90 -5.35
CA ILE A 307 9.80 7.74 -4.95
C ILE A 307 9.94 7.73 -3.43
N THR A 308 10.72 6.78 -2.92
CA THR A 308 11.02 6.70 -1.49
C THR A 308 11.99 7.82 -1.06
N PRO A 309 11.74 8.51 0.07
CA PRO A 309 12.52 9.65 0.51
C PRO A 309 13.89 9.30 1.12
N ALA A 310 14.09 8.07 1.59
CA ALA A 310 15.36 7.66 2.17
C ALA A 310 16.35 7.20 1.09
N TYR A 311 17.64 7.53 1.27
CA TYR A 311 18.72 7.01 0.44
C TYR A 311 18.93 5.49 0.69
N PRO A 312 19.14 4.67 -0.36
CA PRO A 312 19.00 5.02 -1.77
C PRO A 312 17.52 5.14 -2.19
N SER A 313 17.15 6.26 -2.81
CA SER A 313 15.78 6.47 -3.29
C SER A 313 15.42 5.51 -4.40
N MET A 314 14.25 4.88 -4.30
CA MET A 314 13.75 3.89 -5.27
C MET A 314 12.33 4.23 -5.69
N ASN A 315 11.92 3.76 -6.87
CA ASN A 315 10.51 3.78 -7.25
C ASN A 315 9.77 2.66 -6.48
N SER A 316 8.85 3.02 -5.61
CA SER A 316 8.06 2.06 -4.82
C SER A 316 6.89 1.42 -5.59
N SER A 317 6.54 1.95 -6.77
CA SER A 317 5.37 1.55 -7.59
C SER A 317 5.79 1.01 -8.96
N TYR A 318 6.93 0.32 -9.04
CA TYR A 318 7.48 -0.24 -10.28
C TYR A 318 6.60 -1.34 -10.91
N ASN A 319 5.68 -1.93 -10.15
CA ASN A 319 4.74 -2.95 -10.64
C ASN A 319 3.54 -2.38 -11.41
N VAL A 320 3.35 -1.06 -11.42
CA VAL A 320 2.21 -0.44 -12.10
C VAL A 320 2.30 -0.65 -13.62
N SER A 321 1.24 -1.22 -14.18
CA SER A 321 1.05 -1.50 -15.61
C SER A 321 0.21 -0.43 -16.30
N SER A 322 0.06 -0.51 -17.63
CA SER A 322 -0.80 0.44 -18.35
C SER A 322 -2.26 0.28 -17.93
N SER A 323 -2.72 -0.94 -17.70
CA SER A 323 -4.09 -1.23 -17.29
C SER A 323 -4.36 -0.81 -15.85
N THR A 324 -3.46 -1.09 -14.91
CA THR A 324 -3.65 -0.71 -13.50
C THR A 324 -3.55 0.80 -13.30
N LEU A 325 -2.66 1.51 -14.01
CA LEU A 325 -2.62 2.98 -14.02
C LEU A 325 -3.96 3.58 -14.50
N ARG A 326 -4.52 3.03 -15.58
CA ARG A 326 -5.83 3.47 -16.10
C ARG A 326 -6.92 3.33 -15.02
N ILE A 327 -7.02 2.14 -14.41
CA ILE A 327 -8.04 1.85 -13.39
C ILE A 327 -7.90 2.82 -12.21
N MET A 328 -6.68 3.03 -11.71
CA MET A 328 -6.44 3.99 -10.62
C MET A 328 -6.80 5.41 -11.03
N THR A 329 -6.49 5.82 -12.26
CA THR A 329 -6.85 7.15 -12.78
C THR A 329 -8.36 7.35 -12.88
N GLU A 330 -9.10 6.31 -13.30
CA GLU A 330 -10.56 6.31 -13.34
C GLU A 330 -11.16 6.40 -11.92
N GLU A 331 -10.61 5.66 -10.96
CA GLU A 331 -11.04 5.71 -9.56
C GLU A 331 -10.67 7.03 -8.87
N PHE A 332 -9.55 7.67 -9.22
CA PHE A 332 -9.24 9.03 -8.76
C PHE A 332 -10.25 10.05 -9.28
N LYS A 333 -10.62 9.97 -10.58
CA LYS A 333 -11.67 10.80 -11.17
C LYS A 333 -13.02 10.59 -10.50
N ARG A 334 -13.39 9.33 -10.24
CA ARG A 334 -14.62 8.99 -9.49
C ARG A 334 -14.61 9.64 -8.11
N GLY A 335 -13.52 9.46 -7.35
CA GLY A 335 -13.36 10.06 -6.02
C GLY A 335 -13.44 11.59 -6.06
N HIS A 336 -12.82 12.22 -7.07
CA HIS A 336 -12.88 13.68 -7.25
C HIS A 336 -14.32 14.17 -7.45
N ASN A 337 -15.06 13.55 -8.37
CA ASN A 337 -16.44 13.92 -8.66
C ASN A 337 -17.35 13.75 -7.44
N ILE A 338 -17.17 12.68 -6.67
CA ILE A 338 -17.92 12.45 -5.41
C ILE A 338 -17.58 13.52 -4.39
N CYS A 339 -16.29 13.81 -4.16
CA CYS A 339 -15.89 14.86 -3.21
C CYS A 339 -16.39 16.25 -3.62
N GLU A 340 -16.45 16.58 -4.91
CA GLU A 340 -17.06 17.83 -5.38
C GLU A 340 -18.58 17.85 -5.13
N ALA A 341 -19.27 16.75 -5.43
CA ALA A 341 -20.70 16.62 -5.16
C ALA A 341 -21.03 16.71 -3.66
N MET A 342 -20.17 16.16 -2.78
CA MET A 342 -20.35 16.24 -1.33
C MET A 342 -20.34 17.68 -0.82
N VAL A 343 -19.44 18.52 -1.34
CA VAL A 343 -19.36 19.94 -0.98
C VAL A 343 -20.60 20.71 -1.45
N LEU A 344 -21.14 20.37 -2.62
CA LEU A 344 -22.27 21.09 -3.23
C LEU A 344 -23.66 20.60 -2.78
N LYS A 345 -23.81 19.31 -2.46
CA LYS A 345 -25.11 18.64 -2.28
C LYS A 345 -25.25 17.88 -0.96
N ASN A 346 -24.29 18.01 -0.04
CA ASN A 346 -24.26 17.29 1.24
C ASN A 346 -24.33 15.75 1.05
N GLY A 347 -23.56 15.24 0.08
CA GLY A 347 -23.44 13.80 -0.23
C GLY A 347 -22.80 12.98 0.90
N SER A 348 -22.94 11.65 0.81
CA SER A 348 -22.52 10.73 1.87
C SER A 348 -21.14 10.12 1.64
N TRP A 349 -20.36 9.96 2.70
CA TRP A 349 -19.11 9.16 2.71
C TRP A 349 -19.34 7.74 2.18
N LEU A 350 -20.54 7.18 2.35
CA LEU A 350 -20.90 5.84 1.86
C LEU A 350 -20.70 5.68 0.35
N GLU A 351 -20.96 6.72 -0.44
CA GLU A 351 -20.77 6.69 -1.89
C GLU A 351 -19.28 6.58 -2.25
N LEU A 352 -18.42 7.29 -1.51
CA LEU A 352 -16.98 7.24 -1.71
C LEU A 352 -16.43 5.82 -1.46
N PHE A 353 -16.92 5.16 -0.40
CA PHE A 353 -16.47 3.84 0.08
C PHE A 353 -17.30 2.65 -0.43
N GLU A 354 -18.19 2.86 -1.39
CA GLU A 354 -18.92 1.79 -2.07
C GLU A 354 -17.93 0.73 -2.60
N PRO A 355 -18.17 -0.58 -2.42
CA PRO A 355 -17.30 -1.62 -2.99
C PRO A 355 -17.22 -1.55 -4.51
N TYR A 356 -16.08 -1.93 -5.08
CA TYR A 356 -16.00 -2.15 -6.52
C TYR A 356 -16.68 -3.48 -6.90
N HIS A 357 -17.73 -3.42 -7.71
CA HIS A 357 -18.47 -4.58 -8.19
C HIS A 357 -17.72 -5.34 -9.30
N PHE A 358 -16.59 -5.96 -8.95
CA PHE A 358 -15.64 -6.55 -9.91
C PHE A 358 -16.27 -7.59 -10.85
N PHE A 359 -17.06 -8.52 -10.30
CA PHE A 359 -17.71 -9.59 -11.06
C PHE A 359 -18.94 -9.13 -11.87
N GLU A 360 -19.31 -7.85 -11.76
CA GLU A 360 -20.38 -7.22 -12.54
C GLU A 360 -19.83 -6.18 -13.54
N ALA A 361 -18.57 -5.76 -13.38
CA ALA A 361 -17.95 -4.73 -14.21
C ALA A 361 -17.55 -5.24 -15.61
N TYR A 362 -17.17 -6.53 -15.76
CA TYR A 362 -16.59 -7.06 -16.99
C TYR A 362 -17.45 -8.15 -17.62
N MET A 363 -17.49 -8.24 -18.95
CA MET A 363 -18.26 -9.30 -19.63
C MET A 363 -17.49 -10.61 -19.72
N ASN A 364 -16.16 -10.54 -19.63
CA ASN A 364 -15.23 -11.64 -19.78
C ASN A 364 -14.19 -11.57 -18.66
N TYR A 365 -13.78 -12.73 -18.18
CA TYR A 365 -12.75 -12.88 -17.17
C TYR A 365 -11.76 -13.97 -17.57
N LEU A 366 -10.53 -13.90 -17.06
CA LEU A 366 -9.68 -15.06 -16.90
C LEU A 366 -9.77 -15.52 -15.45
N GLN A 367 -10.03 -16.80 -15.25
CA GLN A 367 -9.89 -17.49 -13.97
C GLN A 367 -8.57 -18.25 -13.95
N ILE A 368 -7.78 -18.04 -12.92
CA ILE A 368 -6.47 -18.65 -12.72
C ILE A 368 -6.58 -19.54 -11.49
N ASP A 369 -6.73 -20.84 -11.69
CA ASP A 369 -6.80 -21.82 -10.60
C ASP A 369 -5.41 -22.29 -10.22
N VAL A 370 -5.15 -22.34 -8.92
CA VAL A 370 -3.90 -22.79 -8.31
C VAL A 370 -4.24 -23.95 -7.38
N VAL A 371 -3.59 -25.08 -7.61
CA VAL A 371 -3.86 -26.33 -6.89
C VAL A 371 -2.57 -26.90 -6.34
N ALA A 372 -2.63 -27.51 -5.16
CA ALA A 372 -1.57 -28.30 -4.56
C ALA A 372 -2.16 -29.52 -3.81
N GLU A 373 -1.31 -30.35 -3.21
CA GLU A 373 -1.72 -31.56 -2.48
C GLU A 373 -1.64 -31.44 -0.95
N SER A 374 -1.05 -30.36 -0.44
CA SER A 374 -0.89 -30.10 1.01
C SER A 374 -0.98 -28.62 1.33
N ASP A 375 -1.22 -28.25 2.60
CA ASP A 375 -1.24 -26.86 3.05
C ASP A 375 0.12 -26.17 2.86
N GLU A 376 1.21 -26.87 3.15
CA GLU A 376 2.57 -26.34 2.99
C GLU A 376 2.88 -26.03 1.52
N ASP A 377 2.58 -26.98 0.64
CA ASP A 377 2.79 -26.81 -0.79
C ASP A 377 1.87 -25.73 -1.35
N MET A 378 0.61 -25.70 -0.92
CA MET A 378 -0.36 -24.69 -1.34
C MET A 378 0.10 -23.29 -0.96
N MET A 379 0.62 -23.10 0.26
CA MET A 379 1.09 -21.80 0.73
C MET A 379 2.23 -21.25 -0.14
N ASN A 380 3.25 -22.08 -0.37
CA ASN A 380 4.42 -21.68 -1.18
C ASN A 380 4.07 -21.51 -2.66
N TRP A 381 3.27 -22.43 -3.20
CA TRP A 381 2.84 -22.41 -4.60
C TRP A 381 1.94 -21.21 -4.89
N LYS A 382 0.95 -20.95 -4.03
CA LYS A 382 0.09 -19.77 -4.10
C LYS A 382 0.92 -18.49 -4.14
N GLY A 383 1.85 -18.30 -3.21
CA GLY A 383 2.72 -17.12 -3.17
C GLY A 383 3.57 -16.96 -4.44
N TRP A 384 4.13 -18.06 -4.95
CA TRP A 384 4.89 -18.07 -6.20
C TRP A 384 4.04 -17.64 -7.41
N VAL A 385 2.84 -18.21 -7.56
CA VAL A 385 1.92 -17.90 -8.66
C VAL A 385 1.43 -16.45 -8.55
N GLU A 386 0.98 -16.02 -7.37
CA GLU A 386 0.46 -14.68 -7.12
C GLU A 386 1.47 -13.60 -7.53
N SER A 387 2.74 -13.77 -7.15
CA SER A 387 3.82 -12.85 -7.52
C SER A 387 4.07 -12.71 -9.03
N ARG A 388 3.52 -13.64 -9.83
CA ARG A 388 3.69 -13.71 -11.29
C ARG A 388 2.46 -13.32 -12.09
N ILE A 389 1.26 -13.23 -11.49
CA ILE A 389 0.03 -12.86 -12.21
C ILE A 389 0.20 -11.53 -12.95
N ARG A 390 0.94 -10.57 -12.38
CA ARG A 390 1.28 -9.31 -13.05
C ARG A 390 2.00 -9.50 -14.40
N TYR A 391 2.80 -10.55 -14.55
CA TYR A 391 3.46 -10.84 -15.83
C TYR A 391 2.46 -11.33 -16.88
N LEU A 392 1.40 -12.04 -16.50
CA LEU A 392 0.32 -12.37 -17.42
C LEU A 392 -0.35 -11.09 -17.95
N VAL A 393 -0.63 -10.12 -17.07
CA VAL A 393 -1.15 -8.81 -17.48
C VAL A 393 -0.20 -8.12 -18.47
N LEU A 394 1.10 -8.06 -18.16
CA LEU A 394 2.09 -7.43 -19.04
C LEU A 394 2.23 -8.15 -20.39
N LYS A 395 2.18 -9.48 -20.41
CA LYS A 395 2.23 -10.28 -21.63
C LYS A 395 0.99 -10.05 -22.51
N ILE A 396 -0.21 -10.02 -21.91
CA ILE A 396 -1.44 -9.70 -22.64
C ILE A 396 -1.39 -8.28 -23.21
N GLU A 397 -0.93 -7.30 -22.43
CA GLU A 397 -0.75 -5.92 -22.91
C GLU A 397 0.24 -5.85 -24.07
N ARG A 398 1.34 -6.60 -24.01
CA ARG A 398 2.35 -6.68 -25.09
C ARG A 398 1.76 -7.31 -26.35
N ASP A 399 1.21 -8.51 -26.23
CA ASP A 399 0.80 -9.34 -27.36
C ASP A 399 -0.46 -8.81 -28.06
N THR A 400 -1.28 -8.05 -27.33
CA THR A 400 -2.47 -7.38 -27.90
C THR A 400 -2.22 -5.91 -28.24
N LEU A 401 -0.97 -5.42 -28.21
CA LEU A 401 -0.62 -4.02 -28.45
C LEU A 401 -1.47 -3.04 -27.60
N LYS A 402 -1.72 -3.42 -26.34
CA LYS A 402 -2.54 -2.72 -25.35
C LYS A 402 -4.00 -2.50 -25.79
N MET A 403 -4.51 -3.30 -26.73
CA MET A 403 -5.92 -3.25 -27.17
C MET A 403 -6.85 -4.03 -26.23
N LEU A 404 -6.35 -5.11 -25.62
CA LEU A 404 -7.02 -5.82 -24.53
C LEU A 404 -6.45 -5.33 -23.20
N GLN A 405 -7.33 -4.81 -22.35
CA GLN A 405 -7.01 -4.29 -21.02
C GLN A 405 -7.42 -5.30 -19.96
N CYS A 406 -6.58 -5.43 -18.93
CA CYS A 406 -6.79 -6.38 -17.84
C CYS A 406 -7.00 -5.65 -16.51
N HIS A 407 -8.00 -6.05 -15.74
CA HIS A 407 -8.17 -5.62 -14.34
C HIS A 407 -7.89 -6.82 -13.44
N PRO A 408 -6.70 -6.92 -12.83
CA PRO A 408 -6.44 -7.99 -11.86
C PRO A 408 -7.24 -7.76 -10.57
N HIS A 409 -7.97 -8.78 -10.10
CA HIS A 409 -8.56 -8.70 -8.77
C HIS A 409 -7.44 -8.75 -7.71
N PRO A 410 -7.43 -7.86 -6.69
CA PRO A 410 -6.33 -7.79 -5.72
C PRO A 410 -6.14 -9.00 -4.80
N GLY A 411 -7.16 -9.83 -4.63
CA GLY A 411 -7.16 -10.98 -3.72
C GLY A 411 -7.63 -12.28 -4.37
N ASP A 412 -7.38 -13.38 -3.70
CA ASP A 412 -7.78 -14.73 -4.10
C ASP A 412 -9.16 -15.13 -3.58
N PHE A 413 -9.71 -16.19 -4.17
CA PHE A 413 -10.97 -16.80 -3.78
C PHE A 413 -10.77 -18.30 -3.62
N SER A 414 -11.33 -18.87 -2.56
CA SER A 414 -11.23 -20.31 -2.30
C SER A 414 -12.62 -20.93 -2.27
N ASP A 415 -12.78 -22.06 -2.96
CA ASP A 415 -13.97 -22.88 -2.89
C ASP A 415 -13.83 -23.82 -1.70
N LYS A 416 -14.64 -23.63 -0.65
CA LYS A 416 -14.56 -24.45 0.57
C LYS A 416 -14.81 -25.95 0.33
N SER A 417 -15.37 -26.33 -0.81
CA SER A 417 -15.54 -27.73 -1.20
C SER A 417 -14.27 -28.37 -1.77
N LYS A 418 -13.27 -27.57 -2.14
CA LYS A 418 -12.01 -28.02 -2.73
C LYS A 418 -10.84 -27.69 -1.80
N PRO A 419 -10.28 -28.68 -1.08
CA PRO A 419 -9.07 -28.44 -0.29
C PRO A 419 -7.91 -28.08 -1.23
N PHE A 420 -6.95 -27.28 -0.71
CA PHE A 420 -5.70 -26.93 -1.40
C PHE A 420 -5.90 -26.31 -2.79
N HIS A 421 -6.97 -25.52 -2.96
CA HIS A 421 -7.32 -24.86 -4.20
C HIS A 421 -7.69 -23.39 -3.95
N CYS A 422 -7.12 -22.49 -4.74
CA CYS A 422 -7.57 -21.11 -4.81
C CYS A 422 -7.63 -20.61 -6.26
N SER A 423 -8.40 -19.56 -6.48
CA SER A 423 -8.62 -18.94 -7.77
C SER A 423 -8.31 -17.45 -7.72
N TYR A 424 -7.62 -16.96 -8.73
CA TYR A 424 -7.47 -15.53 -9.02
C TYR A 424 -8.26 -15.16 -10.27
N PHE A 425 -8.65 -13.88 -10.38
CA PHE A 425 -9.46 -13.42 -11.52
C PHE A 425 -8.88 -12.16 -12.16
N LEU A 426 -8.92 -12.11 -13.50
CA LEU A 426 -8.61 -10.93 -14.30
C LEU A 426 -9.85 -10.53 -15.10
N GLY A 427 -10.39 -9.34 -14.87
CA GLY A 427 -11.43 -8.74 -15.70
C GLY A 427 -10.86 -8.33 -17.05
N LEU A 428 -11.54 -8.65 -18.15
CA LEU A 428 -11.10 -8.34 -19.51
C LEU A 428 -12.00 -7.29 -20.15
N GLN A 429 -11.38 -6.23 -20.68
CA GLN A 429 -12.06 -5.17 -21.40
C GLN A 429 -11.28 -4.82 -22.67
N ARG A 430 -11.99 -4.62 -23.77
CA ARG A 430 -11.40 -4.16 -25.03
C ARG A 430 -11.46 -2.64 -25.07
N LYS A 431 -10.46 -2.00 -25.65
CA LYS A 431 -10.58 -0.58 -26.04
C LYS A 431 -11.70 -0.39 -27.05
N GLU A 432 -12.27 0.81 -27.10
CA GLU A 432 -13.27 1.15 -28.12
C GLU A 432 -12.66 1.08 -29.52
N GLY A 433 -13.44 0.57 -30.49
CA GLY A 433 -13.04 0.51 -31.91
C GLY A 433 -12.07 -0.62 -32.29
N VAL A 434 -11.69 -1.53 -31.38
CA VAL A 434 -10.74 -2.63 -31.67
C VAL A 434 -11.44 -3.96 -32.02
N PRO A 435 -10.72 -4.97 -32.56
CA PRO A 435 -11.31 -6.25 -32.95
C PRO A 435 -12.13 -6.94 -31.85
N LYS A 436 -13.16 -7.69 -32.26
CA LYS A 436 -14.04 -8.38 -31.31
C LYS A 436 -13.38 -9.56 -30.60
N LYS A 437 -12.39 -10.20 -31.21
CA LYS A 437 -11.73 -11.40 -30.67
C LYS A 437 -10.22 -11.18 -30.59
N PHE A 438 -9.64 -11.61 -29.49
CA PHE A 438 -8.20 -11.68 -29.26
C PHE A 438 -7.86 -13.14 -28.97
N ASP A 439 -6.89 -13.70 -29.69
CA ASP A 439 -6.34 -15.00 -29.35
C ASP A 439 -5.15 -14.79 -28.42
N ILE A 440 -5.29 -15.22 -27.17
CA ILE A 440 -4.27 -15.11 -26.13
C ILE A 440 -3.79 -16.48 -25.65
N ARG A 441 -4.09 -17.56 -26.39
CA ARG A 441 -3.71 -18.94 -25.99
C ARG A 441 -2.20 -19.08 -25.83
N LEU A 442 -1.44 -18.66 -26.85
CA LEU A 442 0.03 -18.67 -26.80
C LEU A 442 0.59 -17.85 -25.64
N THR A 443 -0.01 -16.69 -25.37
CA THR A 443 0.36 -15.82 -24.24
C THR A 443 0.16 -16.51 -22.90
N VAL A 444 -0.97 -17.21 -22.75
CA VAL A 444 -1.32 -17.99 -21.55
C VAL A 444 -0.40 -19.20 -21.40
N ASP A 445 -0.11 -19.93 -22.48
CA ASP A 445 0.80 -21.08 -22.47
C ASP A 445 2.22 -20.67 -22.09
N GLU A 446 2.72 -19.56 -22.64
CA GLU A 446 4.02 -18.97 -22.27
C GLU A 446 4.05 -18.58 -20.79
N PHE A 447 2.96 -17.99 -20.27
CA PHE A 447 2.84 -17.66 -18.85
C PHE A 447 2.88 -18.91 -17.97
N LYS A 448 2.09 -19.94 -18.30
CA LYS A 448 2.06 -21.22 -17.56
C LYS A 448 3.43 -21.89 -17.54
N ALA A 449 4.13 -21.91 -18.68
CA ALA A 449 5.48 -22.47 -18.77
C ALA A 449 6.47 -21.73 -17.84
N ASN A 450 6.42 -20.39 -17.81
CA ASN A 450 7.28 -19.58 -16.93
C ASN A 450 6.94 -19.75 -15.44
N VAL A 451 5.68 -20.01 -15.10
CA VAL A 451 5.28 -20.30 -13.72
C VAL A 451 5.73 -21.70 -13.31
N GLY A 452 5.65 -22.67 -14.24
CA GLY A 452 6.08 -24.05 -14.03
C GLY A 452 7.59 -24.23 -13.87
N SER A 453 8.41 -23.23 -14.18
CA SER A 453 9.87 -23.26 -13.93
C SER A 453 10.24 -22.98 -12.46
N TYR A 454 9.33 -23.24 -11.52
CA TYR A 454 9.56 -23.04 -10.10
C TYR A 454 10.57 -24.07 -9.58
N SER A 455 11.64 -23.60 -8.96
CA SER A 455 12.73 -24.48 -8.46
C SER A 455 12.26 -25.48 -7.41
N SER A 456 11.26 -25.11 -6.61
CA SER A 456 10.69 -25.95 -5.55
C SER A 456 9.38 -26.62 -5.97
N TRP A 457 9.12 -26.73 -7.27
CA TRP A 457 7.93 -27.40 -7.80
C TRP A 457 7.88 -28.87 -7.36
N LYS A 458 6.69 -29.34 -7.00
CA LYS A 458 6.42 -30.73 -6.64
C LYS A 458 5.25 -31.29 -7.44
N PRO A 459 5.17 -32.63 -7.64
CA PRO A 459 3.97 -33.26 -8.17
C PRO A 459 2.72 -32.81 -7.38
N GLY A 460 1.63 -32.52 -8.09
CA GLY A 460 0.40 -31.99 -7.51
C GLY A 460 0.28 -30.46 -7.52
N MET A 461 1.40 -29.72 -7.65
CA MET A 461 1.35 -28.27 -7.89
C MET A 461 0.98 -27.98 -9.34
N ASP A 462 -0.23 -27.47 -9.56
CA ASP A 462 -0.73 -27.15 -10.91
C ASP A 462 -1.30 -25.73 -10.99
N ILE A 463 -1.31 -25.20 -12.21
CA ILE A 463 -1.91 -23.92 -12.56
C ILE A 463 -2.75 -24.07 -13.83
N ASN A 464 -4.01 -23.65 -13.75
CA ASN A 464 -4.91 -23.59 -14.89
C ASN A 464 -5.39 -22.17 -15.15
N VAL A 465 -5.46 -21.77 -16.41
CA VAL A 465 -5.92 -20.43 -16.81
C VAL A 465 -7.04 -20.60 -17.82
N THR A 466 -8.25 -20.20 -17.45
CA THR A 466 -9.46 -20.41 -18.26
C THR A 466 -10.16 -19.10 -18.55
N HIS A 467 -10.69 -18.97 -19.77
CA HIS A 467 -11.58 -17.86 -20.12
C HIS A 467 -13.00 -18.21 -19.72
N ILE A 468 -13.65 -17.30 -18.98
CA ILE A 468 -15.05 -17.43 -18.57
C ILE A 468 -15.82 -16.16 -18.90
N LYS A 469 -17.12 -16.29 -19.19
CA LYS A 469 -18.02 -15.13 -19.34
C LYS A 469 -18.56 -14.74 -17.97
N ARG A 470 -19.03 -13.50 -17.83
CA ARG A 470 -19.69 -13.01 -16.59
C ARG A 470 -20.74 -13.97 -16.05
N ARG A 471 -21.56 -14.54 -16.93
CA ARG A 471 -22.62 -15.48 -16.56
C ARG A 471 -22.11 -16.83 -16.04
N ASP A 472 -20.86 -17.16 -16.31
CA ASP A 472 -20.21 -18.41 -15.95
C ASP A 472 -19.23 -18.23 -14.76
N VAL A 473 -19.17 -17.01 -14.19
CA VAL A 473 -18.39 -16.74 -12.96
C VAL A 473 -18.89 -17.65 -11.82
N PRO A 474 -18.00 -18.41 -11.17
CA PRO A 474 -18.39 -19.38 -10.14
C PRO A 474 -19.18 -18.75 -8.99
N ALA A 475 -20.14 -19.49 -8.43
CA ALA A 475 -20.98 -18.99 -7.34
C ALA A 475 -20.19 -18.64 -6.08
N PHE A 476 -19.10 -19.37 -5.78
CA PHE A 476 -18.31 -19.19 -4.56
C PHE A 476 -17.65 -17.82 -4.43
N VAL A 477 -17.53 -17.04 -5.51
CA VAL A 477 -16.96 -15.69 -5.45
C VAL A 477 -17.95 -14.66 -4.90
N PHE A 478 -19.25 -14.98 -4.89
CA PHE A 478 -20.29 -14.09 -4.40
C PHE A 478 -20.58 -14.36 -2.92
N PRO A 479 -20.84 -13.32 -2.11
CA PRO A 479 -21.26 -13.50 -0.71
C PRO A 479 -22.45 -14.46 -0.59
N GLY A 480 -22.30 -15.50 0.25
CA GLY A 480 -23.33 -16.52 0.44
C GLY A 480 -23.58 -17.43 -0.77
N GLY A 481 -22.75 -17.37 -1.82
CA GLY A 481 -22.96 -18.10 -3.07
C GLY A 481 -24.07 -17.54 -3.96
N VAL A 482 -24.65 -16.39 -3.59
CA VAL A 482 -25.81 -15.81 -4.28
C VAL A 482 -25.34 -14.75 -5.26
N ARG A 483 -25.54 -15.01 -6.56
CA ARG A 483 -25.27 -14.02 -7.60
C ARG A 483 -26.26 -12.84 -7.47
N PRO A 484 -25.81 -11.58 -7.55
CA PRO A 484 -26.69 -10.42 -7.59
C PRO A 484 -27.73 -10.53 -8.72
N THR A 485 -28.98 -10.24 -8.40
CA THR A 485 -30.07 -10.14 -9.38
C THR A 485 -29.82 -8.94 -10.30
N GLN A 486 -29.82 -9.17 -11.62
CA GLN A 486 -29.68 -8.09 -12.58
C GLN A 486 -30.86 -7.13 -12.47
N PRO A 487 -30.63 -5.79 -12.47
CA PRO A 487 -31.71 -4.86 -12.79
C PRO A 487 -32.24 -5.24 -14.17
N ALA A 488 -33.54 -5.48 -14.29
CA ALA A 488 -34.18 -5.67 -15.59
C ALA A 488 -33.82 -4.45 -16.45
N LYS A 489 -33.33 -4.69 -17.68
CA LYS A 489 -33.15 -3.61 -18.65
C LYS A 489 -34.50 -2.92 -18.81
N VAL A 490 -34.65 -1.73 -18.24
CA VAL A 490 -35.73 -0.83 -18.61
C VAL A 490 -35.38 -0.40 -20.03
N SER A 491 -36.04 -1.01 -21.01
CA SER A 491 -36.07 -0.50 -22.38
C SER A 491 -36.70 0.89 -22.33
N LEU A 492 -35.86 1.92 -22.40
CA LEU A 492 -36.31 3.25 -22.79
C LEU A 492 -36.78 3.14 -24.25
N GLU A 493 -38.05 2.85 -24.44
CA GLU A 493 -38.74 3.13 -25.68
C GLU A 493 -38.85 4.66 -25.80
N THR A 494 -37.94 5.25 -26.57
CA THR A 494 -38.11 6.61 -27.08
C THR A 494 -39.37 6.64 -27.95
N GLY A 495 -40.44 7.19 -27.41
CA GLY A 495 -41.66 7.48 -28.16
C GLY A 495 -41.39 8.54 -29.23
N ALA A 496 -41.54 8.16 -30.49
CA ALA A 496 -41.79 9.09 -31.58
C ALA A 496 -43.20 8.82 -32.08
N ALA A 497 -44.11 9.74 -31.76
CA ALA A 497 -45.44 9.79 -32.33
C ALA A 497 -45.36 10.35 -33.76
N SER A 498 -45.86 9.60 -34.74
CA SER A 498 -46.39 10.17 -35.98
C SER A 498 -47.58 9.34 -36.45
N SER A 499 -48.70 10.04 -36.62
CA SER A 499 -50.02 9.64 -37.09
C SER A 499 -50.02 8.73 -38.33
N GLY A 500 -50.93 7.74 -38.32
CA GLY A 500 -51.07 6.73 -39.36
C GLY A 500 -51.92 7.14 -40.57
N VAL A 501 -52.13 6.15 -41.46
CA VAL A 501 -53.40 5.71 -42.08
C VAL A 501 -53.14 4.38 -42.81
N ASP A 502 -53.97 3.38 -42.46
CA ASP A 502 -54.52 2.20 -43.16
C ASP A 502 -53.73 1.28 -44.11
N GLY A 503 -53.92 -0.02 -43.89
CA GLY A 503 -53.71 -1.09 -44.87
C GLY A 503 -53.65 -2.49 -44.25
N ALA A 504 -54.80 -3.17 -44.20
CA ALA A 504 -54.95 -4.55 -43.73
C ALA A 504 -54.21 -5.57 -44.63
N ASP A 505 -53.59 -6.59 -44.03
CA ASP A 505 -53.89 -8.01 -44.28
C ASP A 505 -52.97 -8.94 -43.47
N GLY A 506 -53.54 -10.04 -42.99
CA GLY A 506 -52.90 -10.98 -42.07
C GLY A 506 -51.88 -11.92 -42.71
N TYR A 507 -51.08 -12.58 -41.86
CA TYR A 507 -50.90 -14.03 -41.81
C TYR A 507 -49.81 -14.37 -40.79
N THR A 508 -50.14 -15.29 -39.89
CA THR A 508 -49.25 -15.96 -38.93
C THR A 508 -48.20 -16.81 -39.64
N ARG A 509 -46.93 -16.77 -39.19
CA ARG A 509 -46.05 -17.96 -39.15
C ARG A 509 -44.80 -17.76 -38.30
N LYS A 510 -44.76 -18.48 -37.17
CA LYS A 510 -43.53 -18.96 -36.51
C LYS A 510 -42.68 -19.73 -37.52
N ARG A 511 -41.37 -19.47 -37.60
CA ARG A 511 -40.37 -20.48 -37.98
C ARG A 511 -39.09 -20.31 -37.17
N LYS A 512 -38.87 -21.33 -36.34
CA LYS A 512 -37.60 -21.79 -35.78
C LYS A 512 -36.74 -22.36 -36.92
N ARG A 513 -35.43 -22.12 -36.91
CA ARG A 513 -34.43 -22.98 -37.57
C ARG A 513 -33.07 -22.76 -36.91
N ASP A 514 -32.65 -23.77 -36.18
CA ASP A 514 -31.26 -24.18 -36.05
C ASP A 514 -30.69 -24.44 -37.45
N ASP A 515 -29.39 -24.25 -37.63
CA ASP A 515 -28.52 -25.20 -38.33
C ASP A 515 -27.05 -24.88 -38.02
N ASN A 516 -26.36 -25.92 -37.55
CA ASN A 516 -24.91 -26.06 -37.56
C ASN A 516 -24.45 -26.16 -39.01
N ASP A 517 -23.22 -25.72 -39.29
CA ASP A 517 -22.36 -26.41 -40.26
C ASP A 517 -20.89 -26.12 -39.93
N ASP A 518 -20.18 -27.20 -39.64
CA ASP A 518 -18.73 -27.33 -39.76
C ASP A 518 -18.39 -27.43 -41.25
N ASP A 519 -17.28 -26.82 -41.70
CA ASP A 519 -16.41 -27.50 -42.66
C ASP A 519 -15.01 -26.86 -42.76
N ALA A 520 -14.04 -27.74 -42.97
CA ALA A 520 -12.61 -27.54 -42.97
C ALA A 520 -12.02 -27.41 -44.41
N TYR A 521 -10.68 -27.34 -44.46
CA TYR A 521 -9.75 -27.27 -45.61
C TYR A 521 -9.47 -25.86 -46.16
N ALA A 522 -8.28 -25.48 -46.61
CA ALA A 522 -6.90 -25.94 -46.46
C ALA A 522 -6.00 -24.86 -47.10
N HIS A 523 -4.71 -24.90 -46.75
CA HIS A 523 -3.54 -24.26 -47.35
C HIS A 523 -3.66 -23.55 -48.70
N GLU A 524 -3.15 -22.31 -48.76
CA GLU A 524 -2.32 -21.90 -49.90
C GLU A 524 -1.22 -20.91 -49.49
N LEU A 525 0.00 -21.22 -49.92
CA LEU A 525 1.23 -20.46 -49.80
C LEU A 525 1.35 -19.50 -51.00
N VAL A 526 1.60 -18.20 -50.76
CA VAL A 526 2.24 -17.34 -51.76
C VAL A 526 3.34 -16.51 -51.09
N LYS A 527 4.53 -16.60 -51.69
CA LYS A 527 5.77 -15.90 -51.35
C LYS A 527 5.91 -14.58 -52.15
N LYS A 528 6.57 -13.61 -51.52
CA LYS A 528 7.41 -12.49 -52.07
C LYS A 528 6.64 -11.43 -52.89
N ASP A 529 6.78 -10.14 -52.62
CA ASP A 529 7.96 -9.24 -52.75
C ASP A 529 7.80 -8.02 -51.79
N GLY A 530 8.80 -7.30 -51.25
CA GLY A 530 10.08 -6.91 -51.83
C GLY A 530 10.06 -5.44 -52.27
N PHE A 531 9.95 -4.47 -51.35
CA PHE A 531 10.25 -3.06 -51.66
C PHE A 531 10.97 -2.35 -50.50
N SER A 532 12.13 -1.79 -50.85
CA SER A 532 13.02 -0.96 -50.06
C SER A 532 12.97 0.48 -50.58
N MET A 533 13.31 1.42 -49.69
CA MET A 533 13.94 2.74 -49.88
C MET A 533 13.13 3.95 -49.44
N GLY A 534 13.76 4.76 -48.57
CA GLY A 534 13.52 6.20 -48.49
C GLY A 534 13.48 6.79 -47.08
N GLY A 535 14.64 7.11 -46.51
CA GLY A 535 14.74 8.19 -45.50
C GLY A 535 14.46 9.55 -46.15
N PRO A 536 14.20 10.61 -45.35
CA PRO A 536 15.35 11.45 -44.97
C PRO A 536 15.28 12.12 -43.58
N SER A 537 16.48 12.45 -43.10
CA SER A 537 16.91 13.68 -42.41
C SER A 537 16.25 14.14 -41.10
N THR A 538 17.02 13.92 -40.03
CA THR A 538 17.48 14.90 -39.03
C THR A 538 16.78 16.27 -38.96
N VAL A 539 16.05 16.48 -37.86
CA VAL A 539 15.86 17.80 -37.24
C VAL A 539 16.00 17.65 -35.72
N THR A 540 17.04 18.26 -35.16
CA THR A 540 17.18 18.53 -33.73
C THR A 540 16.23 19.65 -33.29
N PRO A 541 15.72 19.61 -32.04
CA PRO A 541 15.60 20.87 -31.30
C PRO A 541 16.28 20.83 -29.92
N LYS A 542 16.77 22.02 -29.58
CA LYS A 542 17.43 22.40 -28.34
C LYS A 542 16.44 22.48 -27.17
N ARG A 543 17.00 22.17 -26.00
CA ARG A 543 16.68 22.51 -24.60
C ARG A 543 15.54 23.50 -24.26
N ALA A 544 14.85 23.14 -23.17
CA ALA A 544 14.39 23.92 -22.01
C ALA A 544 13.25 24.95 -22.14
N ASP A 545 12.49 25.00 -21.03
CA ASP A 545 11.52 26.01 -20.58
C ASP A 545 10.09 25.91 -21.14
N GLN A 546 9.23 25.16 -20.42
CA GLN A 546 7.77 25.36 -20.38
C GLN A 546 7.13 24.52 -19.25
N VAL A 547 7.18 25.01 -18.01
CA VAL A 547 6.36 24.49 -16.88
C VAL A 547 5.63 25.64 -16.15
N THR A 548 5.54 26.83 -16.74
CA THR A 548 4.98 28.02 -16.08
C THR A 548 3.62 28.52 -16.60
N GLU A 549 3.01 27.88 -17.61
CA GLU A 549 1.78 28.42 -18.24
C GLU A 549 0.46 27.75 -17.84
N VAL A 550 0.37 27.13 -16.67
CA VAL A 550 -0.93 26.60 -16.15
C VAL A 550 -1.32 27.21 -14.80
N LEU A 551 -0.58 28.20 -14.30
CA LEU A 551 -0.84 28.84 -12.99
C LEU A 551 -1.50 30.22 -13.06
N ASP A 552 -1.81 30.75 -14.25
CA ASP A 552 -2.33 32.12 -14.41
C ASP A 552 -3.85 32.24 -14.62
N SER A 553 -4.62 31.15 -14.57
CA SER A 553 -6.09 31.23 -14.65
C SER A 553 -6.80 31.47 -13.30
N GLU A 554 -6.08 31.57 -12.18
CA GLU A 554 -6.67 31.67 -10.83
C GLU A 554 -6.73 33.10 -10.24
N LYS A 555 -6.36 34.16 -10.98
CA LYS A 555 -6.35 35.55 -10.44
C LYS A 555 -7.57 36.43 -10.76
N SER A 556 -8.55 35.98 -11.55
CA SER A 556 -9.57 36.89 -12.11
C SER A 556 -10.97 36.85 -11.49
N VAL A 557 -11.25 36.07 -10.45
CA VAL A 557 -12.60 36.03 -9.86
C VAL A 557 -12.51 36.08 -8.34
N MET A 558 -12.28 37.28 -7.78
CA MET A 558 -12.73 37.71 -6.45
C MET A 558 -12.26 39.16 -6.24
N SER A 559 -13.03 40.13 -6.72
CA SER A 559 -12.85 41.55 -6.39
C SER A 559 -14.20 42.25 -6.25
N GLY A 560 -14.57 42.59 -5.01
CA GLY A 560 -15.72 43.42 -4.65
C GLY A 560 -16.05 43.33 -3.15
N PRO A 561 -16.44 44.43 -2.47
CA PRO A 561 -15.63 44.97 -1.38
C PRO A 561 -16.37 45.07 -0.04
N TYR A 562 -15.67 44.93 1.09
CA TYR A 562 -16.01 45.65 2.33
C TYR A 562 -14.75 45.89 3.18
N GLU A 563 -14.24 47.12 3.14
CA GLU A 563 -13.56 47.74 4.27
C GLU A 563 -14.62 48.27 5.24
N LEU A 564 -14.50 47.96 6.54
CA LEU A 564 -14.51 48.98 7.59
C LEU A 564 -13.99 48.40 8.92
N ASP A 565 -13.35 49.29 9.67
CA ASP A 565 -12.87 49.20 11.05
C ASP A 565 -11.54 48.52 11.38
N LYS A 566 -10.54 49.40 11.47
CA LYS A 566 -9.22 49.22 12.02
C LYS A 566 -8.98 50.33 13.05
N ALA A 567 -9.48 50.17 14.28
CA ALA A 567 -8.94 50.87 15.45
C ALA A 567 -9.57 50.33 16.74
N LEU A 568 -8.85 49.47 17.47
CA LEU A 568 -8.68 49.57 18.93
C LEU A 568 -7.76 48.46 19.45
N SER A 569 -6.84 48.86 20.33
CA SER A 569 -5.93 48.05 21.16
C SER A 569 -4.70 47.41 20.50
N LYS A 570 -3.65 48.23 20.35
CA LYS A 570 -2.24 47.79 20.43
C LYS A 570 -1.74 47.60 21.88
N GLY A 571 -2.66 47.46 22.86
CA GLY A 571 -2.33 47.37 24.29
C GLY A 571 -2.36 45.95 24.87
N THR A 572 -3.10 45.02 24.27
CA THR A 572 -3.41 43.73 24.92
C THR A 572 -2.49 42.57 24.49
N VAL A 573 -1.77 42.70 23.37
CA VAL A 573 -1.01 41.57 22.78
C VAL A 573 0.31 41.27 23.51
N LYS A 574 0.91 42.25 24.21
CA LYS A 574 2.17 42.02 24.96
C LYS A 574 1.97 41.36 26.33
N GLN A 575 0.79 41.50 26.93
CA GLN A 575 0.51 40.90 28.25
C GLN A 575 0.06 39.43 28.12
N VAL A 576 -0.67 39.09 27.06
CA VAL A 576 -1.12 37.71 26.78
C VAL A 576 0.06 36.81 26.35
N ALA A 577 1.01 37.31 25.57
CA ALA A 577 2.17 36.53 25.14
C ALA A 577 3.12 36.12 26.29
N SER A 578 3.23 36.95 27.34
CA SER A 578 4.03 36.61 28.53
C SER A 578 3.34 35.59 29.44
N SER A 579 2.00 35.63 29.53
CA SER A 579 1.23 34.65 30.31
C SER A 579 1.14 33.29 29.63
N VAL A 580 1.04 33.24 28.29
CA VAL A 580 1.01 31.97 27.53
C VAL A 580 2.35 31.23 27.58
N LEU A 581 3.48 31.95 27.58
CA LEU A 581 4.80 31.33 27.74
C LEU A 581 5.07 30.83 29.18
N HIS A 582 4.49 31.47 30.20
CA HIS A 582 4.59 30.99 31.59
C HIS A 582 3.65 29.79 31.84
N VAL A 583 2.48 29.75 31.21
CA VAL A 583 1.53 28.64 31.33
C VAL A 583 2.01 27.39 30.58
N ASN A 584 2.64 27.52 29.40
CA ASN A 584 3.21 26.38 28.68
C ASN A 584 4.42 25.75 29.41
N ARG A 585 5.26 26.56 30.06
CA ARG A 585 6.41 26.05 30.83
C ARG A 585 5.95 25.29 32.09
N ASN A 586 4.87 25.75 32.73
CA ASN A 586 4.28 25.07 33.87
C ASN A 586 3.46 23.84 33.47
N LEU A 587 2.93 23.76 32.24
CA LEU A 587 2.23 22.57 31.71
C LEU A 587 3.20 21.44 31.35
N GLU A 588 4.37 21.74 30.78
CA GLU A 588 5.42 20.74 30.53
C GLU A 588 6.01 20.19 31.85
N GLU A 589 6.15 21.05 32.88
CA GLU A 589 6.57 20.62 34.22
C GLU A 589 5.46 19.84 34.96
N LEU A 590 4.17 20.17 34.76
CA LEU A 590 3.04 19.39 35.30
C LEU A 590 2.89 18.03 34.60
N GLU A 591 3.06 17.92 33.28
CA GLU A 591 2.96 16.63 32.58
C GLU A 591 4.07 15.66 33.01
N HIS A 592 5.28 16.17 33.27
CA HIS A 592 6.40 15.35 33.75
C HIS A 592 6.23 14.95 35.24
N ALA A 593 5.72 15.86 36.09
CA ALA A 593 5.44 15.57 37.49
C ALA A 593 4.27 14.60 37.68
N THR A 594 3.22 14.71 36.86
CA THR A 594 2.04 13.83 36.94
C THR A 594 2.36 12.43 36.41
N ARG A 595 3.23 12.28 35.40
CA ARG A 595 3.74 10.97 34.96
C ARG A 595 4.59 10.29 36.02
N HIS A 596 5.50 11.02 36.69
CA HIS A 596 6.30 10.44 37.77
C HIS A 596 5.43 10.06 38.98
N GLN A 597 4.42 10.86 39.34
CA GLN A 597 3.50 10.52 40.43
C GLN A 597 2.60 9.33 40.07
N LEU A 598 2.11 9.22 38.82
CA LEU A 598 1.34 8.04 38.37
C LEU A 598 2.20 6.77 38.33
N ILE A 599 3.48 6.86 37.95
CA ILE A 599 4.42 5.74 38.00
C ILE A 599 4.73 5.35 39.46
N ILE A 600 4.92 6.31 40.36
CA ILE A 600 5.14 6.02 41.79
C ILE A 600 3.89 5.41 42.41
N ILE A 601 2.68 5.90 42.09
CA ILE A 601 1.42 5.32 42.57
C ILE A 601 1.24 3.91 42.00
N ALA A 602 1.52 3.69 40.71
CA ALA A 602 1.45 2.35 40.12
C ALA A 602 2.45 1.37 40.75
N VAL A 603 3.68 1.82 41.06
CA VAL A 603 4.70 1.01 41.76
C VAL A 603 4.33 0.74 43.21
N VAL A 604 3.74 1.72 43.92
CA VAL A 604 3.25 1.56 45.30
C VAL A 604 2.04 0.62 45.36
N VAL A 605 1.12 0.72 44.40
CA VAL A 605 -0.04 -0.20 44.30
C VAL A 605 0.42 -1.62 43.92
N ALA A 606 1.40 -1.75 43.01
CA ALA A 606 1.98 -3.04 42.63
C ALA A 606 2.76 -3.71 43.78
N THR A 607 3.53 -2.94 44.57
CA THR A 607 4.26 -3.46 45.74
C THR A 607 3.33 -3.80 46.91
N ALA A 608 2.24 -3.04 47.10
CA ALA A 608 1.21 -3.35 48.09
C ALA A 608 0.41 -4.61 47.72
N THR A 609 0.10 -4.82 46.44
CA THR A 609 -0.59 -6.04 45.96
C THR A 609 0.31 -7.28 46.04
N VAL A 610 1.59 -7.16 45.70
CA VAL A 610 2.56 -8.27 45.86
C VAL A 610 2.75 -8.62 47.35
N SER A 611 2.79 -7.63 48.23
CA SER A 611 2.89 -7.86 49.68
C SER A 611 1.61 -8.50 50.25
N ALA A 612 0.43 -8.11 49.75
CA ALA A 612 -0.85 -8.71 50.17
C ALA A 612 -1.02 -10.15 49.70
N ILE A 613 -0.52 -10.49 48.50
CA ILE A 613 -0.53 -11.86 47.95
C ILE A 613 0.47 -12.76 48.69
N SER A 614 1.64 -12.23 49.06
CA SER A 614 2.62 -12.97 49.85
C SER A 614 2.11 -13.27 51.28
N ALA A 615 1.37 -12.34 51.89
CA ALA A 615 0.75 -12.51 53.21
C ALA A 615 -0.46 -13.47 53.23
N THR A 616 -1.18 -13.61 52.11
CA THR A 616 -2.27 -14.60 52.00
C THR A 616 -1.76 -16.01 51.71
N THR A 617 -0.60 -16.14 51.06
CA THR A 617 0.00 -17.45 50.76
C THR A 617 0.68 -18.07 51.98
N SER A 618 1.12 -17.28 52.98
CA SER A 618 1.69 -17.81 54.24
C SER A 618 0.65 -18.25 55.28
N CYS A 619 -0.64 -17.96 55.08
CA CYS A 619 -1.73 -18.34 56.00
C CYS A 619 -2.46 -19.65 55.63
N HIS A 620 -2.00 -20.36 54.60
CA HIS A 620 -2.59 -21.64 54.16
C HIS A 620 -1.64 -22.86 54.25
N GLN A 621 -0.58 -22.78 55.07
CA GLN A 621 0.28 -23.93 55.42
C GLN A 621 0.44 -24.14 56.94
N GLY A 622 -0.55 -23.75 57.73
CA GLY A 622 -0.54 -23.97 59.17
C GLY A 622 -1.94 -24.27 59.71
N TYR A 623 -2.56 -25.35 59.23
CA TYR A 623 -3.55 -26.18 59.95
C TYR A 623 -3.53 -27.59 59.40
#